data_AF-A0A9D1SHA3-F1
#
_entry.id   AF-A0A9D1SHA3-F1
#
_cell.length_a   1.000
_cell.length_b   1.000
_cell.length_c   1.000
_cell.angle_alpha   90.00
_cell.angle_beta   90.00
_cell.angle_gamma   90.00
#
_symmetry.space_group_name_H-M   'P 1'
#
loop_
_entity.id
_entity.type
_entity.pdbx_description
1 polymer ?
#
loop_
_entity_poly.entity_id
_entity_poly.type
_entity_poly.pdbx_seq_one_letter_code
_entity_poly.pdbx_strand_id
1 'polypeptide(L)'
;MSEIRLGGEYLREGRTEIDNLFLSRYLPDADGTDVKIYLYGLYLAAVGGGDTQKIALGLRLTEERVQDAFAYWEDQGLVTMTASVPPVVVYNPVTAPVTKEIRYNAREYSEFVDELRRVFGEKELPVGDIVRYIEIIRRYKIDPNAMLLIAGYCIERGKSSTPYVLSVAANWAKEGVSTEEAVNAKISEMERGSEDMRLLFKALGLKSEPSFEDKNTYLYWTKECGFRPDAVLQAARYCKNKGGMRRLTKFMEELRSAGAFTPEEVADYQKRKDELNALTADVVHNLGAYYPSLDAVTETYINPWLSYGFEPEALRELSKFCFRRNIKTPENMNVYVEKLYKLGLVTVSAIDSYIKRQAALDQNIREIKEAAGAEPLVSSRDREFYRTFTETWGFDHETVLAVAKHATGKPFPMSYINKILLIFKDNGITSAEGASAFFASDPAKKSGDRLITQNYSEAELSGVFRSLDELNPDDEDI
;
A
#
# COMPACT_ATOMS: atom_id res chain seq x y z
N MET A 1 -62.18 37.88 -27.97
CA MET A 1 -61.72 38.83 -29.01
C MET A 1 -60.67 39.73 -28.39
N SER A 2 -59.40 39.44 -28.66
CA SER A 2 -58.24 40.23 -28.23
C SER A 2 -57.70 41.01 -29.43
N GLU A 3 -57.95 42.31 -29.43
CA GLU A 3 -57.38 43.25 -30.41
C GLU A 3 -55.85 43.32 -30.22
N ILE A 4 -55.05 43.55 -31.27
CA ILE A 4 -53.58 43.71 -31.18
C ILE A 4 -53.20 45.07 -31.76
N ARG A 5 -52.26 45.79 -31.13
CA ARG A 5 -51.80 47.12 -31.59
C ARG A 5 -50.36 47.07 -32.12
N LEU A 6 -49.99 48.01 -32.99
CA LEU A 6 -48.61 48.15 -33.51
C LEU A 6 -47.86 49.30 -32.82
N GLY A 7 -46.57 49.10 -32.50
CA GLY A 7 -45.70 50.12 -31.91
C GLY A 7 -45.30 51.22 -32.90
N GLY A 8 -45.25 52.48 -32.46
CA GLY A 8 -45.07 53.68 -33.30
C GLY A 8 -43.65 54.25 -33.36
N GLU A 9 -42.62 53.46 -33.07
CA GLU A 9 -41.24 53.96 -32.88
C GLU A 9 -40.44 54.23 -34.18
N TYR A 10 -41.10 54.23 -35.35
CA TYR A 10 -40.42 54.47 -36.63
C TYR A 10 -41.00 55.70 -37.33
N LEU A 11 -40.22 56.77 -37.48
CA LEU A 11 -40.68 58.12 -37.84
C LEU A 11 -40.33 58.49 -39.31
N ARG A 12 -41.39 58.71 -40.11
CA ARG A 12 -41.55 59.53 -41.34
C ARG A 12 -40.36 59.75 -42.31
N GLU A 13 -40.32 58.91 -43.35
CA GLU A 13 -40.27 59.32 -44.77
C GLU A 13 -41.17 58.33 -45.55
N GLY A 14 -41.76 58.71 -46.69
CA GLY A 14 -42.81 57.92 -47.39
C GLY A 14 -42.32 56.62 -48.06
N ARG A 15 -41.60 55.76 -47.33
CA ARG A 15 -40.99 54.50 -47.78
C ARG A 15 -41.02 53.48 -46.64
N THR A 16 -41.19 52.20 -46.98
CA THR A 16 -41.05 51.08 -46.02
C THR A 16 -39.72 50.38 -46.31
N GLU A 17 -38.73 50.57 -45.43
CA GLU A 17 -37.42 49.94 -45.57
C GLU A 17 -37.48 48.48 -45.13
N ILE A 18 -36.92 47.58 -45.93
CA ILE A 18 -36.89 46.14 -45.67
C ILE A 18 -35.43 45.71 -45.69
N ASP A 19 -34.99 45.03 -44.63
CA ASP A 19 -33.63 44.50 -44.56
C ASP A 19 -33.38 43.46 -45.66
N ASN A 20 -32.23 43.53 -46.33
CA ASN A 20 -31.85 42.57 -47.37
C ASN A 20 -31.76 41.13 -46.82
N LEU A 21 -31.56 40.94 -45.52
CA LEU A 21 -31.60 39.64 -44.86
C LEU A 21 -33.02 39.05 -44.82
N PHE A 22 -34.05 39.89 -44.69
CA PHE A 22 -35.44 39.44 -44.85
C PHE A 22 -35.68 38.90 -46.27
N LEU A 23 -35.29 39.69 -47.27
CA LEU A 23 -35.46 39.36 -48.69
C LEU A 23 -34.71 38.09 -49.10
N SER A 24 -33.49 37.91 -48.58
CA SER A 24 -32.64 36.77 -48.96
C SER A 24 -32.94 35.48 -48.18
N ARG A 25 -33.48 35.56 -46.95
CA ARG A 25 -33.64 34.37 -46.08
C ARG A 25 -35.07 34.00 -45.69
N TYR A 26 -35.97 34.96 -45.60
CA TYR A 26 -37.32 34.72 -45.07
C TYR A 26 -38.38 34.80 -46.17
N LEU A 27 -38.23 35.74 -47.10
CA LEU A 27 -39.14 35.90 -48.22
C LEU A 27 -39.29 34.66 -49.12
N PRO A 28 -38.22 33.93 -49.50
CA PRO A 28 -38.36 32.79 -50.43
C PRO A 28 -39.20 31.63 -49.89
N ASP A 29 -39.20 31.45 -48.56
CA ASP A 29 -39.80 30.29 -47.91
C ASP A 29 -41.16 30.57 -47.25
N ALA A 30 -41.50 31.84 -47.03
CA ALA A 30 -42.75 32.24 -46.40
C ALA A 30 -43.92 32.23 -47.38
N ASP A 31 -45.12 31.94 -46.88
CA ASP A 31 -46.33 32.04 -47.69
C ASP A 31 -46.53 33.49 -48.17
N GLY A 32 -46.98 33.65 -49.41
CA GLY A 32 -47.18 34.98 -50.00
C GLY A 32 -48.18 35.84 -49.23
N THR A 33 -49.08 35.23 -48.45
CA THR A 33 -50.02 35.93 -47.56
C THR A 33 -49.32 36.40 -46.29
N ASP A 34 -48.46 35.57 -45.69
CA ASP A 34 -47.69 35.94 -44.50
C ASP A 34 -46.71 37.09 -44.79
N VAL A 35 -46.09 37.08 -45.98
CA VAL A 35 -45.23 38.18 -46.44
C VAL A 35 -46.04 39.46 -46.61
N LYS A 36 -47.24 39.40 -47.20
CA LYS A 36 -48.13 40.57 -47.33
C LYS A 36 -48.51 41.13 -45.96
N ILE A 37 -48.86 40.27 -45.01
CA ILE A 37 -49.23 40.68 -43.64
C ILE A 37 -48.04 41.34 -42.93
N TYR A 38 -46.85 40.76 -43.04
CA TYR A 38 -45.62 41.31 -42.47
C TYR A 38 -45.29 42.70 -43.02
N LEU A 39 -45.28 42.86 -44.35
CA LEU A 39 -44.93 44.12 -44.99
C LEU A 39 -46.00 45.20 -44.77
N TYR A 40 -47.28 44.82 -44.81
CA TYR A 40 -48.38 45.76 -44.56
C TYR A 40 -48.44 46.19 -43.09
N GLY A 41 -48.19 45.27 -42.16
CA GLY A 41 -48.04 45.58 -40.74
C GLY A 41 -46.84 46.48 -40.47
N LEU A 42 -45.69 46.23 -41.11
CA LEU A 42 -44.50 47.07 -41.00
C LEU A 42 -44.76 48.50 -41.49
N TYR A 43 -45.47 48.63 -42.62
CA TYR A 43 -45.96 49.92 -43.12
C TYR A 43 -46.85 50.64 -42.09
N LEU A 44 -47.85 49.95 -41.53
CA LEU A 44 -48.78 50.55 -40.56
C LEU A 44 -48.09 50.97 -39.25
N ALA A 45 -47.09 50.20 -38.81
CA ALA A 45 -46.24 50.56 -37.68
C ALA A 45 -45.45 51.86 -37.96
N ALA A 46 -44.91 52.01 -39.17
CA ALA A 46 -44.15 53.20 -39.58
C ALA A 46 -44.99 54.48 -39.75
N VAL A 47 -46.29 54.36 -40.04
CA VAL A 47 -47.21 55.52 -40.09
C VAL A 47 -47.90 55.81 -38.76
N GLY A 48 -47.51 55.11 -37.68
CA GLY A 48 -47.96 55.37 -36.32
C GLY A 48 -49.37 54.86 -36.01
N GLY A 49 -49.85 53.83 -36.71
CA GLY A 49 -51.15 53.25 -36.39
C GLY A 49 -51.55 52.05 -37.23
N GLY A 50 -51.82 50.93 -36.56
CA GLY A 50 -52.44 49.74 -37.12
C GLY A 50 -52.90 48.78 -36.03
N ASP A 51 -53.91 47.99 -36.36
CA ASP A 51 -54.45 46.90 -35.54
C ASP A 51 -54.78 45.72 -36.47
N THR A 52 -55.08 44.56 -35.88
CA THR A 52 -55.45 43.35 -36.63
C THR A 52 -56.59 43.60 -37.60
N GLN A 53 -57.57 44.44 -37.23
CA GLN A 53 -58.75 44.72 -38.04
C GLN A 53 -58.40 45.53 -39.30
N LYS A 54 -57.52 46.52 -39.17
CA LYS A 54 -57.03 47.33 -40.30
C LYS A 54 -56.22 46.50 -41.28
N ILE A 55 -55.39 45.57 -40.78
CA ILE A 55 -54.63 44.65 -41.64
C ILE A 55 -55.59 43.71 -42.36
N ALA A 56 -56.54 43.11 -41.63
CA ALA A 56 -57.56 42.22 -42.17
C ALA A 56 -58.39 42.92 -43.26
N LEU A 57 -58.87 44.14 -43.01
CA LEU A 57 -59.63 44.93 -43.98
C LEU A 57 -58.78 45.33 -45.20
N GLY A 58 -57.55 45.82 -44.97
CA GLY A 58 -56.66 46.30 -46.02
C GLY A 58 -56.20 45.20 -46.97
N LEU A 59 -55.98 44.00 -46.44
CA LEU A 59 -55.53 42.83 -47.22
C LEU A 59 -56.68 41.89 -47.63
N ARG A 60 -57.92 42.19 -47.21
CA ARG A 60 -59.13 41.35 -47.43
C ARG A 60 -58.97 39.93 -46.85
N LEU A 61 -58.51 39.85 -45.60
CA LEU A 61 -58.28 38.63 -44.84
C LEU A 61 -59.16 38.60 -43.58
N THR A 62 -59.21 37.48 -42.88
CA THR A 62 -59.81 37.39 -41.54
C THR A 62 -58.81 37.83 -40.47
N GLU A 63 -59.30 38.34 -39.33
CA GLU A 63 -58.44 38.71 -38.20
C GLU A 63 -57.65 37.51 -37.64
N GLU A 64 -58.26 36.32 -37.64
CA GLU A 64 -57.63 35.06 -37.26
C GLU A 64 -56.40 34.77 -38.16
N ARG A 65 -56.53 34.94 -39.48
CA ARG A 65 -55.40 34.72 -40.40
C ARG A 65 -54.26 35.69 -40.16
N VAL A 66 -54.56 36.92 -39.75
CA VAL A 66 -53.56 37.94 -39.38
C VAL A 66 -52.86 37.55 -38.07
N GLN A 67 -53.59 37.02 -37.09
CA GLN A 67 -53.01 36.51 -35.84
C GLN A 67 -52.10 35.31 -36.10
N ASP A 68 -52.53 34.35 -36.91
CA ASP A 68 -51.73 33.18 -37.30
C ASP A 68 -50.43 33.59 -38.00
N ALA A 69 -50.50 34.61 -38.86
CA ALA A 69 -49.32 35.13 -39.54
C ALA A 69 -48.32 35.78 -38.56
N PHE A 70 -48.80 36.53 -37.57
CA PHE A 70 -47.91 37.11 -36.56
C PHE A 70 -47.34 36.06 -35.60
N ALA A 71 -48.10 35.03 -35.26
CA ALA A 71 -47.58 33.86 -34.54
C ALA A 71 -46.47 33.17 -35.36
N TYR A 72 -46.68 32.98 -36.67
CA TYR A 72 -45.64 32.46 -37.56
C TYR A 72 -44.38 33.34 -37.57
N TRP A 73 -44.51 34.67 -37.64
CA TRP A 73 -43.35 35.57 -37.64
C TRP A 73 -42.66 35.69 -36.28
N GLU A 74 -43.40 35.52 -35.18
CA GLU A 74 -42.84 35.36 -33.84
C GLU A 74 -42.04 34.06 -33.75
N ASP A 75 -42.62 32.99 -34.29
CA ASP A 75 -41.96 31.70 -34.53
C ASP A 75 -40.81 31.78 -35.54
N GLN A 76 -40.61 32.87 -36.29
CA GLN A 76 -39.40 33.11 -37.08
C GLN A 76 -38.41 34.02 -36.36
N GLY A 77 -38.80 34.62 -35.22
CA GLY A 77 -38.00 35.59 -34.46
C GLY A 77 -38.00 36.99 -35.07
N LEU A 78 -38.82 37.25 -36.09
CA LEU A 78 -38.91 38.55 -36.76
C LEU A 78 -39.84 39.53 -36.04
N VAL A 79 -40.76 39.01 -35.22
CA VAL A 79 -41.58 39.84 -34.33
C VAL A 79 -41.60 39.25 -32.92
N THR A 80 -42.02 40.07 -31.95
CA THR A 80 -42.29 39.67 -30.58
C THR A 80 -43.69 40.16 -30.20
N MET A 81 -44.54 39.30 -29.66
CA MET A 81 -45.85 39.67 -29.14
C MET A 81 -45.74 39.97 -27.64
N THR A 82 -46.02 41.20 -27.24
CA THR A 82 -45.99 41.57 -25.82
C THR A 82 -47.17 40.94 -25.08
N ALA A 83 -46.95 40.55 -23.82
CA ALA A 83 -47.99 40.05 -22.92
C ALA A 83 -48.99 41.13 -22.44
N SER A 84 -49.03 42.29 -23.08
CA SER A 84 -50.00 43.36 -22.76
C SER A 84 -51.41 42.96 -23.22
N VAL A 85 -52.43 43.60 -22.64
CA VAL A 85 -53.81 43.46 -23.09
C VAL A 85 -54.28 44.85 -23.53
N PRO A 86 -54.43 45.13 -24.84
CA PRO A 86 -54.19 44.25 -26.00
C PRO A 86 -52.70 43.90 -26.26
N PRO A 87 -52.37 42.74 -26.87
CA PRO A 87 -51.00 42.41 -27.26
C PRO A 87 -50.47 43.45 -28.26
N VAL A 88 -49.17 43.70 -28.23
CA VAL A 88 -48.51 44.60 -29.18
C VAL A 88 -47.48 43.79 -29.97
N VAL A 89 -47.51 43.91 -31.29
CA VAL A 89 -46.49 43.30 -32.16
C VAL A 89 -45.33 44.27 -32.29
N VAL A 90 -44.15 43.83 -31.84
CA VAL A 90 -42.88 44.56 -31.95
C VAL A 90 -42.04 43.89 -33.04
N TYR A 91 -41.57 44.64 -34.03
CA TYR A 91 -40.70 44.11 -35.08
C TYR A 91 -39.25 44.09 -34.59
N ASN A 92 -38.61 42.93 -34.70
CA ASN A 92 -37.25 42.71 -34.24
C ASN A 92 -36.23 43.04 -35.35
N PRO A 93 -35.03 43.55 -35.03
CA PRO A 93 -33.94 43.71 -36.00
C PRO A 93 -33.56 42.37 -36.65
N VAL A 94 -33.36 42.37 -37.97
CA VAL A 94 -33.00 41.18 -38.76
C VAL A 94 -31.49 40.93 -38.69
N THR A 95 -30.89 40.90 -37.48
CA THR A 95 -29.42 40.99 -37.30
C THR A 95 -28.68 39.68 -37.01
N ALA A 96 -29.33 38.53 -36.79
CA ALA A 96 -28.67 37.21 -36.77
C ALA A 96 -29.66 36.03 -36.88
N PRO A 97 -29.31 34.90 -37.53
CA PRO A 97 -30.24 33.81 -37.81
C PRO A 97 -30.46 32.89 -36.60
N VAL A 98 -31.71 32.65 -36.23
CA VAL A 98 -32.09 31.36 -35.61
C VAL A 98 -32.27 30.39 -36.78
N THR A 99 -31.31 29.48 -37.02
CA THR A 99 -31.38 28.57 -38.18
C THR A 99 -32.56 27.61 -38.05
N LYS A 100 -33.23 27.29 -39.17
CA LYS A 100 -34.34 26.32 -39.25
C LYS A 100 -33.99 24.94 -38.65
N GLU A 101 -32.71 24.55 -38.67
CA GLU A 101 -32.21 23.31 -38.08
C GLU A 101 -32.27 23.29 -36.53
N ILE A 102 -32.17 24.45 -35.86
CA ILE A 102 -32.22 24.56 -34.39
C ILE A 102 -33.65 24.32 -33.87
N ARG A 103 -34.68 24.75 -34.62
CA ARG A 103 -36.10 24.60 -34.21
C ARG A 103 -36.66 23.20 -34.44
N TYR A 104 -36.22 22.48 -35.47
CA TYR A 104 -36.68 21.10 -35.72
C TYR A 104 -36.14 20.10 -34.67
N ASN A 105 -34.92 20.35 -34.14
CA ASN A 105 -34.31 19.48 -33.13
C ASN A 105 -34.91 19.67 -31.72
N ALA A 106 -35.43 20.85 -31.35
CA ALA A 106 -35.96 21.07 -30.00
C ALA A 106 -37.24 20.26 -29.67
N ARG A 107 -38.02 19.86 -30.70
CA ARG A 107 -39.19 18.97 -30.52
C ARG A 107 -38.79 17.49 -30.35
N GLU A 108 -37.77 17.02 -31.06
CA GLU A 108 -37.28 15.63 -30.96
C GLU A 108 -36.57 15.37 -29.63
N TYR A 109 -35.88 16.38 -29.10
CA TYR A 109 -35.16 16.30 -27.83
C TYR A 109 -35.93 16.93 -26.66
N SER A 110 -37.25 17.16 -26.77
CA SER A 110 -38.00 17.87 -25.72
C SER A 110 -37.94 17.17 -24.36
N GLU A 111 -38.07 15.85 -24.35
CA GLU A 111 -37.96 15.03 -23.12
C GLU A 111 -36.54 15.13 -22.51
N PHE A 112 -35.50 15.05 -23.35
CA PHE A 112 -34.12 15.25 -22.92
C PHE A 112 -33.89 16.65 -22.34
N VAL A 113 -34.44 17.68 -22.97
CA VAL A 113 -34.28 19.08 -22.51
C VAL A 113 -34.95 19.29 -21.15
N ASP A 114 -36.14 18.74 -20.95
CA ASP A 114 -36.86 18.83 -19.68
C ASP A 114 -36.09 18.11 -18.56
N GLU A 115 -35.56 16.93 -18.84
CA GLU A 115 -34.79 16.17 -17.86
C GLU A 115 -33.41 16.80 -17.60
N LEU A 116 -32.75 17.35 -18.62
CA LEU A 116 -31.49 18.09 -18.46
C LEU A 116 -31.69 19.31 -17.56
N ARG A 117 -32.81 20.03 -17.70
CA ARG A 117 -33.15 21.14 -16.80
C ARG A 117 -33.36 20.67 -15.36
N ARG A 118 -34.02 19.53 -15.15
CA ARG A 118 -34.18 18.93 -13.81
C ARG A 118 -32.83 18.57 -13.18
N VAL A 119 -31.92 17.97 -13.95
CA VAL A 119 -30.56 17.61 -13.51
C VAL A 119 -29.75 18.85 -13.07
N PHE A 120 -29.94 20.00 -13.72
CA PHE A 120 -29.29 21.27 -13.36
C PHE A 120 -29.99 22.06 -12.24
N GLY A 121 -31.18 21.65 -11.83
CA GLY A 121 -31.93 22.23 -10.71
C GLY A 121 -32.31 23.70 -10.91
N GLU A 122 -32.05 24.55 -9.91
CA GLU A 122 -32.39 25.98 -9.92
C GLU A 122 -31.53 26.81 -10.91
N LYS A 123 -30.49 26.22 -11.50
CA LYS A 123 -29.58 26.93 -12.41
C LYS A 123 -30.19 26.99 -13.80
N GLU A 124 -30.57 28.19 -14.24
CA GLU A 124 -31.06 28.41 -15.60
C GLU A 124 -29.98 28.03 -16.63
N LEU A 125 -30.32 27.07 -17.49
CA LEU A 125 -29.54 26.69 -18.67
C LEU A 125 -29.96 27.58 -19.84
N PRO A 126 -29.06 28.45 -20.36
CA PRO A 126 -29.37 29.25 -21.54
C PRO A 126 -29.69 28.38 -22.73
N VAL A 127 -30.60 28.84 -23.60
CA VAL A 127 -30.98 28.12 -24.83
C VAL A 127 -29.76 27.76 -25.68
N GLY A 128 -28.76 28.64 -25.77
CA GLY A 128 -27.52 28.37 -26.49
C GLY A 128 -26.69 27.21 -25.92
N ASP A 129 -26.77 26.95 -24.62
CA ASP A 129 -26.09 25.81 -24.00
C ASP A 129 -26.83 24.50 -24.26
N ILE A 130 -28.16 24.52 -24.21
CA ILE A 130 -29.01 23.37 -24.58
C ILE A 130 -28.71 22.92 -26.02
N VAL A 131 -28.56 23.87 -26.94
CA VAL A 131 -28.19 23.58 -28.34
C VAL A 131 -26.85 22.84 -28.41
N ARG A 132 -25.85 23.25 -27.62
CA ARG A 132 -24.53 22.59 -27.60
C ARG A 132 -24.59 21.15 -27.07
N TYR A 133 -25.46 20.85 -26.10
CA TYR A 133 -25.70 19.48 -25.66
C TYR A 133 -26.24 18.61 -26.80
N ILE A 134 -27.27 19.11 -27.51
CA ILE A 134 -27.88 18.41 -28.64
C ILE A 134 -26.86 18.20 -29.76
N GLU A 135 -26.03 19.20 -30.07
CA GLU A 135 -24.95 19.08 -31.06
C GLU A 135 -23.96 17.98 -30.71
N ILE A 136 -23.52 17.91 -29.44
CA ILE A 136 -22.58 16.87 -28.99
C ILE A 136 -23.23 15.48 -29.02
N ILE A 137 -24.48 15.36 -28.58
CA ILE A 137 -25.28 14.12 -28.70
C ILE A 137 -25.28 13.64 -30.14
N ARG A 138 -25.61 14.51 -31.10
CA ARG A 138 -25.72 14.15 -32.52
C ARG A 138 -24.37 13.84 -33.14
N ARG A 139 -23.35 14.62 -32.81
CA ARG A 139 -21.99 14.48 -33.35
C ARG A 139 -21.35 13.16 -32.95
N TYR A 140 -21.50 12.78 -31.68
CA TYR A 140 -20.87 11.59 -31.12
C TYR A 140 -21.82 10.40 -30.98
N LYS A 141 -23.08 10.54 -31.43
CA LYS A 141 -24.13 9.53 -31.31
C LYS A 141 -24.27 9.02 -29.86
N ILE A 142 -24.26 9.96 -28.92
CA ILE A 142 -24.45 9.69 -27.50
C ILE A 142 -25.95 9.51 -27.26
N ASP A 143 -26.31 8.46 -26.53
CA ASP A 143 -27.67 8.26 -26.07
C ASP A 143 -28.12 9.44 -25.18
N PRO A 144 -29.32 10.01 -25.36
CA PRO A 144 -29.79 11.12 -24.53
C PRO A 144 -29.76 10.83 -23.02
N ASN A 145 -30.12 9.63 -22.59
CA ASN A 145 -30.03 9.21 -21.19
C ASN A 145 -28.58 9.11 -20.71
N ALA A 146 -27.68 8.64 -21.58
CA ALA A 146 -26.25 8.64 -21.28
C ALA A 146 -25.70 10.06 -21.06
N MET A 147 -26.17 11.04 -21.84
CA MET A 147 -25.80 12.45 -21.63
C MET A 147 -26.32 13.00 -20.30
N LEU A 148 -27.55 12.64 -19.90
CA LEU A 148 -28.11 13.02 -18.60
C LEU A 148 -27.28 12.45 -17.43
N LEU A 149 -26.88 11.18 -17.51
CA LEU A 149 -26.01 10.55 -16.51
C LEU A 149 -24.64 11.23 -16.42
N ILE A 150 -24.02 11.57 -17.56
CA ILE A 150 -22.75 12.31 -17.60
C ILE A 150 -22.89 13.69 -16.94
N ALA A 151 -23.99 14.40 -17.24
CA ALA A 151 -24.29 15.69 -16.64
C ALA A 151 -24.47 15.59 -15.12
N GLY A 152 -25.29 14.64 -14.65
CA GLY A 152 -25.52 14.39 -13.23
C GLY A 152 -24.21 14.10 -12.48
N TYR A 153 -23.40 13.17 -13.02
CA TYR A 153 -22.10 12.82 -12.45
C TYR A 153 -21.14 14.01 -12.31
N CYS A 154 -21.09 14.91 -13.30
CA CYS A 154 -20.27 16.11 -13.23
C CYS A 154 -20.77 17.10 -12.16
N ILE A 155 -22.09 17.26 -12.05
CA ILE A 155 -22.73 18.20 -11.12
C ILE A 155 -22.56 17.75 -9.67
N GLU A 156 -22.76 16.47 -9.36
CA GLU A 156 -22.55 15.91 -8.02
C GLU A 156 -21.12 16.14 -7.51
N ARG A 157 -20.14 16.18 -8.41
CA ARG A 157 -18.73 16.48 -8.11
C ARG A 157 -18.40 17.98 -8.09
N GLY A 158 -19.41 18.84 -8.12
CA GLY A 158 -19.27 20.29 -8.09
C GLY A 158 -18.76 20.92 -9.41
N LYS A 159 -18.83 20.20 -10.53
CA LYS A 159 -18.37 20.66 -11.86
C LYS A 159 -19.55 20.86 -12.82
N SER A 160 -20.39 21.87 -12.53
CA SER A 160 -21.64 22.15 -13.26
C SER A 160 -21.52 23.13 -14.43
N SER A 161 -20.33 23.34 -15.00
CA SER A 161 -20.15 24.24 -16.15
C SER A 161 -20.39 23.49 -17.46
N THR A 162 -21.22 24.05 -18.35
CA THR A 162 -21.55 23.46 -19.65
C THR A 162 -20.30 23.03 -20.44
N PRO A 163 -19.24 23.86 -20.58
CA PRO A 163 -18.04 23.44 -21.32
C PRO A 163 -17.34 22.21 -20.71
N TYR A 164 -17.38 22.07 -19.37
CA TYR A 164 -16.78 20.92 -18.69
C TYR A 164 -17.57 19.65 -18.98
N VAL A 165 -18.88 19.67 -18.79
CA VAL A 165 -19.76 18.50 -19.02
C VAL A 165 -19.63 18.01 -20.47
N LEU A 166 -19.66 18.93 -21.44
CA LEU A 166 -19.50 18.59 -22.86
C LEU A 166 -18.12 18.01 -23.17
N SER A 167 -17.06 18.47 -22.48
CA SER A 167 -15.71 17.91 -22.66
C SER A 167 -15.61 16.48 -22.13
N VAL A 168 -16.22 16.19 -20.97
CA VAL A 168 -16.29 14.84 -20.39
C VAL A 168 -17.07 13.92 -21.31
N ALA A 169 -18.24 14.36 -21.78
CA ALA A 169 -19.08 13.58 -22.69
C ALA A 169 -18.38 13.28 -24.02
N ALA A 170 -17.72 14.28 -24.61
CA ALA A 170 -16.96 14.09 -25.84
C ALA A 170 -15.77 13.13 -25.65
N ASN A 171 -15.09 13.17 -24.50
CA ASN A 171 -13.99 12.25 -24.23
C ASN A 171 -14.50 10.82 -24.04
N TRP A 172 -15.55 10.62 -23.22
CA TRP A 172 -16.12 9.30 -22.99
C TRP A 172 -16.68 8.68 -24.27
N ALA A 173 -17.33 9.46 -25.12
CA ALA A 173 -17.79 8.97 -26.41
C ALA A 173 -16.64 8.56 -27.35
N LYS A 174 -15.50 9.27 -27.33
CA LYS A 174 -14.28 8.86 -28.08
C LYS A 174 -13.69 7.55 -27.55
N GLU A 175 -13.86 7.26 -26.27
CA GLU A 175 -13.49 5.99 -25.63
C GLU A 175 -14.55 4.89 -25.86
N GLY A 176 -15.58 5.13 -26.68
CA GLY A 176 -16.65 4.18 -26.98
C GLY A 176 -17.76 4.11 -25.92
N VAL A 177 -17.78 5.05 -24.97
CA VAL A 177 -18.72 5.09 -23.85
C VAL A 177 -19.79 6.14 -24.15
N SER A 178 -20.80 5.73 -24.92
CA SER A 178 -21.85 6.62 -25.44
C SER A 178 -23.28 6.12 -25.21
N THR A 179 -23.48 4.93 -24.61
CA THR A 179 -24.79 4.38 -24.24
C THR A 179 -25.05 4.49 -22.75
N GLU A 180 -26.32 4.43 -22.32
CA GLU A 180 -26.70 4.53 -20.91
C GLU A 180 -26.01 3.46 -20.05
N GLU A 181 -26.02 2.21 -20.51
CA GLU A 181 -25.37 1.08 -19.84
C GLU A 181 -23.86 1.25 -19.71
N ALA A 182 -23.18 1.67 -20.78
CA ALA A 182 -21.73 1.86 -20.77
C ALA A 182 -21.32 3.02 -19.85
N VAL A 183 -22.09 4.12 -19.86
CA VAL A 183 -21.89 5.26 -18.97
C VAL A 183 -22.11 4.86 -17.51
N ASN A 184 -23.21 4.17 -17.18
CA ASN A 184 -23.48 3.68 -15.83
C ASN A 184 -22.41 2.71 -15.34
N ALA A 185 -21.95 1.78 -16.17
CA ALA A 185 -20.87 0.86 -15.83
C ALA A 185 -19.56 1.62 -15.54
N LYS A 186 -19.24 2.63 -16.35
CA LYS A 186 -18.05 3.47 -16.15
C LYS A 186 -18.14 4.34 -14.91
N ILE A 187 -19.27 5.00 -14.66
CA ILE A 187 -19.52 5.77 -13.44
C ILE A 187 -19.38 4.85 -12.22
N SER A 188 -20.05 3.69 -12.24
CA SER A 188 -19.98 2.69 -11.16
C SER A 188 -18.56 2.16 -10.93
N GLU A 189 -17.76 2.00 -11.98
CA GLU A 189 -16.34 1.62 -11.86
C GLU A 189 -15.49 2.76 -11.28
N MET A 190 -15.69 3.99 -11.74
CA MET A 190 -15.00 5.17 -11.22
C MET A 190 -15.38 5.49 -9.77
N GLU A 191 -16.62 5.21 -9.36
CA GLU A 191 -17.13 5.37 -7.99
C GLU A 191 -16.60 4.28 -7.08
N ARG A 192 -16.67 3.00 -7.47
CA ARG A 192 -16.05 1.90 -6.72
C ARG A 192 -14.56 2.13 -6.52
N GLY A 193 -13.84 2.51 -7.57
CA GLY A 193 -12.44 2.89 -7.48
C GLY A 193 -12.21 4.11 -6.56
N SER A 194 -13.18 5.02 -6.43
CA SER A 194 -13.07 6.15 -5.50
C SER A 194 -13.33 5.77 -4.05
N GLU A 195 -14.28 4.85 -3.80
CA GLU A 195 -14.60 4.34 -2.46
C GLU A 195 -13.48 3.43 -1.95
N ASP A 196 -13.00 2.49 -2.77
CA ASP A 196 -11.88 1.61 -2.45
C ASP A 196 -10.62 2.42 -2.13
N MET A 197 -10.35 3.48 -2.90
CA MET A 197 -9.22 4.37 -2.63
C MET A 197 -9.39 5.19 -1.35
N ARG A 198 -10.62 5.60 -1.03
CA ARG A 198 -10.91 6.26 0.26
C ARG A 198 -10.71 5.31 1.42
N LEU A 199 -11.15 4.05 1.30
CA LEU A 199 -10.93 3.00 2.30
C LEU A 199 -9.44 2.68 2.44
N LEU A 200 -8.70 2.63 1.33
CA LEU A 200 -7.27 2.41 1.28
C LEU A 200 -6.50 3.49 2.02
N PHE A 201 -6.78 4.76 1.73
CA PHE A 201 -6.12 5.89 2.38
C PHE A 201 -6.44 5.95 3.87
N LYS A 202 -7.69 5.69 4.24
CA LYS A 202 -8.09 5.56 5.64
C LYS A 202 -7.35 4.42 6.35
N ALA A 203 -7.19 3.27 5.68
CA ALA A 203 -6.45 2.13 6.20
C ALA A 203 -4.95 2.43 6.39
N LEU A 204 -4.35 3.18 5.46
CA LEU A 204 -2.97 3.67 5.57
C LEU A 204 -2.77 4.77 6.63
N GLY A 205 -3.86 5.40 7.09
CA GLY A 205 -3.81 6.55 8.00
C GLY A 205 -3.55 7.89 7.30
N LEU A 206 -3.71 7.95 5.98
CA LEU A 206 -3.56 9.17 5.20
C LEU A 206 -4.82 10.03 5.28
N LYS A 207 -4.62 11.34 5.46
CA LYS A 207 -5.69 12.35 5.48
C LYS A 207 -5.86 13.06 4.14
N SER A 208 -4.87 12.92 3.24
CA SER A 208 -4.91 13.49 1.90
C SER A 208 -5.90 12.74 1.01
N GLU A 209 -6.36 13.39 -0.05
CA GLU A 209 -7.12 12.70 -1.08
C GLU A 209 -6.21 11.88 -2.01
N PRO A 210 -6.70 10.77 -2.57
CA PRO A 210 -5.95 9.99 -3.55
C PRO A 210 -5.69 10.77 -4.84
N SER A 211 -4.43 10.80 -5.27
CA SER A 211 -4.05 11.34 -6.57
C SER A 211 -4.47 10.41 -7.71
N PHE A 212 -4.35 10.90 -8.95
CA PHE A 212 -4.55 10.07 -10.14
C PHE A 212 -3.52 8.92 -10.23
N GLU A 213 -2.28 9.17 -9.83
CA GLU A 213 -1.22 8.15 -9.80
C GLU A 213 -1.51 7.05 -8.77
N ASP A 214 -2.06 7.42 -7.61
CA ASP A 214 -2.48 6.44 -6.59
C ASP A 214 -3.58 5.52 -7.10
N LYS A 215 -4.53 6.07 -7.88
CA LYS A 215 -5.60 5.29 -8.52
C LYS A 215 -5.04 4.31 -9.55
N ASN A 216 -4.12 4.75 -10.40
CA ASN A 216 -3.48 3.88 -11.39
C ASN A 216 -2.70 2.75 -10.70
N THR A 217 -2.00 3.06 -9.61
CA THR A 217 -1.25 2.08 -8.83
C THR A 217 -2.18 1.02 -8.22
N TYR A 218 -3.33 1.44 -7.68
CA TYR A 218 -4.33 0.52 -7.15
C TYR A 218 -4.97 -0.36 -8.23
N LEU A 219 -5.28 0.22 -9.39
CA LEU A 219 -5.80 -0.54 -10.53
C LEU A 219 -4.78 -1.56 -11.03
N TYR A 220 -3.50 -1.20 -11.08
CA TYR A 220 -2.42 -2.14 -11.40
C TYR A 220 -2.41 -3.36 -10.46
N TRP A 221 -2.54 -3.14 -9.14
CA TRP A 221 -2.58 -4.27 -8.20
C TRP A 221 -3.80 -5.17 -8.40
N THR A 222 -4.98 -4.59 -8.57
CA THR A 222 -6.24 -5.35 -8.60
C THR A 222 -6.54 -5.98 -9.96
N LYS A 223 -6.10 -5.35 -11.06
CA LYS A 223 -6.39 -5.79 -12.43
C LYS A 223 -5.24 -6.56 -13.06
N GLU A 224 -4.00 -6.09 -12.91
CA GLU A 224 -2.84 -6.71 -13.56
C GLU A 224 -2.16 -7.75 -12.66
N CYS A 225 -1.99 -7.43 -11.37
CA CYS A 225 -1.38 -8.37 -10.42
C CYS A 225 -2.36 -9.37 -9.82
N GLY A 226 -3.67 -9.17 -9.99
CA GLY A 226 -4.71 -10.10 -9.53
C GLY A 226 -5.01 -10.07 -8.02
N PHE A 227 -4.58 -9.04 -7.29
CA PHE A 227 -4.91 -8.91 -5.87
C PHE A 227 -6.40 -8.66 -5.67
N ARG A 228 -7.00 -9.32 -4.69
CA ARG A 228 -8.35 -8.96 -4.27
C ARG A 228 -8.36 -7.61 -3.54
N PRO A 229 -9.39 -6.76 -3.72
CA PRO A 229 -9.49 -5.45 -3.06
C PRO A 229 -9.31 -5.49 -1.53
N ASP A 230 -9.88 -6.50 -0.87
CA ASP A 230 -9.77 -6.73 0.57
C ASP A 230 -8.34 -7.11 1.01
N ALA A 231 -7.60 -7.87 0.19
CA ALA A 231 -6.19 -8.17 0.39
C ALA A 231 -5.34 -6.88 0.36
N VAL A 232 -5.61 -5.99 -0.60
CA VAL A 232 -4.94 -4.67 -0.67
C VAL A 232 -5.25 -3.84 0.57
N LEU A 233 -6.51 -3.80 1.03
CA LEU A 233 -6.90 -3.10 2.25
C LEU A 233 -6.21 -3.66 3.49
N GLN A 234 -6.04 -4.97 3.58
CA GLN A 234 -5.33 -5.60 4.69
C GLN A 234 -3.84 -5.27 4.67
N ALA A 235 -3.20 -5.30 3.50
CA ALA A 235 -1.82 -4.85 3.33
C ALA A 235 -1.65 -3.37 3.72
N ALA A 236 -2.61 -2.52 3.37
CA ALA A 236 -2.65 -1.12 3.77
C ALA A 236 -2.73 -0.93 5.29
N ARG A 237 -3.57 -1.71 5.99
CA ARG A 237 -3.65 -1.69 7.46
C ARG A 237 -2.32 -2.05 8.12
N TYR A 238 -1.59 -3.02 7.57
CA TYR A 238 -0.26 -3.40 8.06
C TYR A 238 0.79 -2.30 7.86
N CYS A 239 0.64 -1.51 6.79
CA CYS A 239 1.51 -0.38 6.44
C CYS A 239 1.08 0.95 7.08
N LYS A 240 0.04 0.95 7.94
CA LYS A 240 -0.53 2.17 8.54
C LYS A 240 0.54 3.00 9.24
N ASN A 241 0.64 4.28 8.85
CA ASN A 241 1.63 5.24 9.37
C ASN A 241 3.11 4.83 9.16
N LYS A 242 3.43 3.85 8.32
CA LYS A 242 4.81 3.36 8.06
C LYS A 242 5.41 3.88 6.75
N GLY A 243 4.98 5.06 6.29
CA GLY A 243 5.48 5.67 5.04
C GLY A 243 4.47 5.74 3.88
N GLY A 244 3.19 5.50 4.14
CA GLY A 244 2.10 5.72 3.17
C GLY A 244 2.16 4.80 1.95
N MET A 245 1.75 5.33 0.79
CA MET A 245 1.69 4.57 -0.47
C MET A 245 3.03 3.96 -0.87
N ARG A 246 4.17 4.65 -0.66
CA ARG A 246 5.50 4.10 -0.99
C ARG A 246 5.80 2.80 -0.24
N ARG A 247 5.48 2.74 1.06
CA ARG A 247 5.69 1.53 1.86
C ARG A 247 4.71 0.43 1.44
N LEU A 248 3.46 0.80 1.16
CA LEU A 248 2.48 -0.15 0.65
C LEU A 248 2.94 -0.77 -0.68
N THR A 249 3.42 0.02 -1.64
CA THR A 249 3.91 -0.49 -2.93
C THR A 249 5.02 -1.52 -2.75
N LYS A 250 6.04 -1.24 -1.93
CA LYS A 250 7.09 -2.21 -1.63
C LYS A 250 6.52 -3.48 -0.99
N PHE A 251 5.57 -3.34 -0.07
CA PHE A 251 4.95 -4.49 0.58
C PHE A 251 4.07 -5.31 -0.39
N MET A 252 3.39 -4.66 -1.34
CA MET A 252 2.63 -5.33 -2.40
C MET A 252 3.55 -6.11 -3.35
N GLU A 253 4.74 -5.59 -3.67
CA GLU A 253 5.76 -6.31 -4.44
C GLU A 253 6.28 -7.54 -3.69
N GLU A 254 6.51 -7.43 -2.36
CA GLU A 254 6.86 -8.55 -1.49
C GLU A 254 5.74 -9.62 -1.49
N LEU A 255 4.48 -9.22 -1.30
CA LEU A 255 3.33 -10.13 -1.30
C LEU A 255 3.16 -10.83 -2.65
N ARG A 256 3.36 -10.11 -3.76
CA ARG A 256 3.30 -10.68 -5.11
C ARG A 256 4.38 -11.74 -5.32
N SER A 257 5.60 -11.46 -4.84
CA SER A 257 6.72 -12.40 -4.92
C SER A 257 6.47 -13.66 -4.06
N ALA A 258 5.74 -13.50 -2.96
CA ALA A 258 5.31 -14.59 -2.08
C ALA A 258 4.03 -15.31 -2.55
N GLY A 259 3.38 -14.85 -3.63
CA GLY A 259 2.14 -15.42 -4.16
C GLY A 259 0.90 -15.21 -3.28
N ALA A 260 0.90 -14.19 -2.41
CA ALA A 260 -0.22 -13.91 -1.50
C ALA A 260 -1.17 -12.87 -2.09
N PHE A 261 -2.30 -13.29 -2.68
CA PHE A 261 -3.24 -12.43 -3.41
C PHE A 261 -4.60 -12.28 -2.72
N THR A 262 -4.88 -13.13 -1.73
CA THR A 262 -6.11 -13.13 -0.92
C THR A 262 -5.87 -12.54 0.47
N PRO A 263 -6.89 -12.03 1.17
CA PRO A 263 -6.72 -11.50 2.52
C PRO A 263 -6.19 -12.56 3.50
N GLU A 264 -6.60 -13.82 3.37
CA GLU A 264 -6.11 -14.92 4.20
C GLU A 264 -4.60 -15.15 4.00
N GLU A 265 -4.13 -15.25 2.74
CA GLU A 265 -2.71 -15.42 2.44
C GLU A 265 -1.87 -14.22 2.90
N VAL A 266 -2.41 -13.00 2.75
CA VAL A 266 -1.77 -11.78 3.24
C VAL A 266 -1.68 -11.80 4.77
N ALA A 267 -2.71 -12.27 5.47
CA ALA A 267 -2.70 -12.43 6.93
C ALA A 267 -1.59 -13.38 7.38
N ASP A 268 -1.51 -14.54 6.73
CA ASP A 268 -0.55 -15.59 7.06
C ASP A 268 0.89 -15.15 6.74
N TYR A 269 1.08 -14.40 5.66
CA TYR A 269 2.38 -13.79 5.35
C TYR A 269 2.77 -12.74 6.39
N GLN A 270 1.83 -11.85 6.78
CA GLN A 270 2.07 -10.85 7.83
C GLN A 270 2.45 -11.51 9.15
N LYS A 271 1.69 -12.52 9.58
CA LYS A 271 1.95 -13.26 10.82
C LYS A 271 3.34 -13.89 10.80
N ARG A 272 3.71 -14.62 9.75
CA ARG A 272 5.05 -15.22 9.62
C ARG A 272 6.15 -14.17 9.64
N LYS A 273 5.97 -13.03 8.97
CA LYS A 273 6.93 -11.92 8.95
C LYS A 273 7.09 -11.29 10.33
N ASP A 274 6.00 -11.08 11.06
CA ASP A 274 6.02 -10.51 12.41
C ASP A 274 6.67 -11.47 13.42
N GLU A 275 6.36 -12.77 13.34
CA GLU A 275 7.00 -13.82 14.15
C GLU A 275 8.52 -13.87 13.90
N LEU A 276 8.93 -13.79 12.64
CA LEU A 276 10.35 -13.77 12.26
C LEU A 276 11.05 -12.51 12.77
N ASN A 277 10.44 -11.33 12.58
CA ASN A 277 10.98 -10.06 13.10
C ASN A 277 11.09 -10.06 14.62
N ALA A 278 10.10 -10.61 15.33
CA ALA A 278 10.13 -10.75 16.78
C ALA A 278 11.25 -11.70 17.23
N LEU A 279 11.41 -12.85 16.57
CA LEU A 279 12.52 -13.76 16.82
C LEU A 279 13.88 -13.08 16.62
N THR A 280 14.07 -12.36 15.51
CA THR A 280 15.31 -11.62 15.25
C THR A 280 15.57 -10.57 16.32
N ALA A 281 14.55 -9.80 16.70
CA ALA A 281 14.65 -8.78 17.74
C ALA A 281 15.03 -9.41 19.09
N ASP A 282 14.40 -10.52 19.48
CA ASP A 282 14.69 -11.24 20.72
C ASP A 282 16.13 -11.78 20.74
N VAL A 283 16.57 -12.41 19.65
CA VAL A 283 17.95 -12.94 19.55
C VAL A 283 18.97 -11.81 19.65
N VAL A 284 18.81 -10.73 18.88
CA VAL A 284 19.71 -9.57 18.91
C VAL A 284 19.74 -8.94 20.31
N HIS A 285 18.57 -8.76 20.93
CA HIS A 285 18.44 -8.21 22.27
C HIS A 285 19.12 -9.10 23.31
N ASN A 286 18.88 -10.41 23.28
CA ASN A 286 19.49 -11.37 24.22
C ASN A 286 21.01 -11.42 24.11
N LEU A 287 21.56 -11.23 22.91
CA LEU A 287 23.01 -11.12 22.68
C LEU A 287 23.58 -9.76 23.13
N GLY A 288 22.73 -8.78 23.45
CA GLY A 288 23.16 -7.43 23.80
C GLY A 288 23.71 -6.63 22.62
N ALA A 289 23.40 -7.05 21.39
CA ALA A 289 23.82 -6.37 20.18
C ALA A 289 22.80 -5.30 19.75
N TYR A 290 23.27 -4.33 18.97
CA TYR A 290 22.40 -3.33 18.33
C TYR A 290 22.64 -3.32 16.82
N TYR A 291 21.56 -3.45 16.05
CA TYR A 291 21.59 -3.38 14.59
C TYR A 291 20.64 -2.29 14.10
N PRO A 292 21.07 -1.40 13.19
CA PRO A 292 20.19 -0.39 12.58
C PRO A 292 19.04 -0.99 11.77
N SER A 293 19.23 -2.18 11.21
CA SER A 293 18.20 -2.93 10.48
C SER A 293 18.26 -4.41 10.87
N LEU A 294 17.11 -4.95 11.27
CA LEU A 294 16.96 -6.36 11.59
C LEU A 294 16.80 -7.23 10.33
N ASP A 295 16.49 -6.64 9.18
CA ASP A 295 16.31 -7.38 7.92
C ASP A 295 17.60 -8.14 7.54
N ALA A 296 18.76 -7.48 7.65
CA ALA A 296 20.05 -8.09 7.33
C ALA A 296 20.41 -9.26 8.27
N VAL A 297 20.11 -9.12 9.56
CA VAL A 297 20.33 -10.19 10.55
C VAL A 297 19.40 -11.37 10.26
N THR A 298 18.15 -11.07 9.91
CA THR A 298 17.14 -12.08 9.58
C THR A 298 17.58 -12.90 8.37
N GLU A 299 18.00 -12.25 7.29
CA GLU A 299 18.42 -12.91 6.05
C GLU A 299 19.74 -13.69 6.21
N THR A 300 20.71 -13.11 6.91
CA THR A 300 22.07 -13.69 7.02
C THR A 300 22.13 -14.84 8.04
N TYR A 301 21.36 -14.76 9.13
CA TYR A 301 21.48 -15.68 10.26
C TYR A 301 20.19 -16.44 10.55
N ILE A 302 19.10 -15.72 10.87
CA ILE A 302 17.88 -16.37 11.37
C ILE A 302 17.27 -17.32 10.33
N ASN A 303 17.16 -16.90 9.07
CA ASN A 303 16.61 -17.73 8.00
C ASN A 303 17.44 -19.01 7.77
N PRO A 304 18.78 -18.94 7.62
CA PRO A 304 19.63 -20.14 7.59
C PRO A 304 19.46 -21.03 8.82
N TRP A 305 19.42 -20.47 10.03
CA TRP A 305 19.26 -21.27 11.25
C TRP A 305 17.92 -22.01 11.30
N LEU A 306 16.82 -21.37 10.89
CA LEU A 306 15.53 -22.04 10.76
C LEU A 306 15.56 -23.11 9.65
N SER A 307 16.30 -22.90 8.56
CA SER A 307 16.46 -23.88 7.48
C SER A 307 17.25 -25.13 7.91
N TYR A 308 18.13 -25.00 8.91
CA TYR A 308 18.77 -26.13 9.60
C TYR A 308 17.81 -26.89 10.52
N GLY A 309 16.56 -26.44 10.67
CA GLY A 309 15.54 -27.09 11.48
C GLY A 309 15.50 -26.62 12.93
N PHE A 310 16.16 -25.51 13.28
CA PHE A 310 16.08 -24.97 14.63
C PHE A 310 14.68 -24.43 14.94
N GLU A 311 14.17 -24.77 16.11
CA GLU A 311 12.94 -24.18 16.62
C GLU A 311 13.18 -22.71 17.08
N PRO A 312 12.24 -21.78 16.84
CA PRO A 312 12.39 -20.37 17.24
C PRO A 312 12.75 -20.19 18.71
N GLU A 313 12.08 -20.91 19.61
CA GLU A 313 12.33 -20.88 21.05
C GLU A 313 13.72 -21.43 21.40
N ALA A 314 14.23 -22.38 20.62
CA ALA A 314 15.55 -22.96 20.82
C ALA A 314 16.65 -21.93 20.51
N LEU A 315 16.47 -21.12 19.46
CA LEU A 315 17.35 -19.99 19.14
C LEU A 315 17.31 -18.90 20.22
N ARG A 316 16.13 -18.61 20.79
CA ARG A 316 16.02 -17.68 21.91
C ARG A 316 16.79 -18.17 23.14
N GLU A 317 16.64 -19.43 23.53
CA GLU A 317 17.39 -19.99 24.66
C GLU A 317 18.90 -20.05 24.39
N LEU A 318 19.28 -20.39 23.16
CA LEU A 318 20.68 -20.39 22.75
C LEU A 318 21.29 -18.98 22.82
N SER A 319 20.58 -17.94 22.36
CA SER A 319 21.06 -16.56 22.42
C SER A 319 21.34 -16.09 23.86
N LYS A 320 20.47 -16.43 24.83
CA LYS A 320 20.70 -16.16 26.26
C LYS A 320 21.89 -16.95 26.82
N PHE A 321 22.07 -18.19 26.36
CA PHE A 321 23.22 -19.01 26.75
C PHE A 321 24.54 -18.43 26.21
N CYS A 322 24.56 -18.00 24.95
CA CYS A 322 25.68 -17.32 24.32
C CYS A 322 26.08 -16.06 25.09
N PHE A 323 25.13 -15.20 25.44
CA PHE A 323 25.41 -13.98 26.21
C PHE A 323 26.09 -14.26 27.55
N ARG A 324 25.63 -15.28 28.30
CA ARG A 324 26.25 -15.69 29.57
C ARG A 324 27.69 -16.18 29.43
N ARG A 325 28.10 -16.58 28.22
CA ARG A 325 29.46 -16.97 27.86
C ARG A 325 30.22 -15.87 27.12
N ASN A 326 29.78 -14.62 27.23
CA ASN A 326 30.37 -13.46 26.58
C ASN A 326 30.33 -13.47 25.05
N ILE A 327 29.45 -14.27 24.45
CA ILE A 327 29.18 -14.29 23.01
C ILE A 327 28.04 -13.31 22.74
N LYS A 328 28.37 -12.18 22.09
CA LYS A 328 27.48 -11.01 22.00
C LYS A 328 27.06 -10.62 20.59
N THR A 329 27.40 -11.44 19.58
CA THR A 329 27.04 -11.17 18.18
C THR A 329 26.37 -12.40 17.55
N PRO A 330 25.43 -12.22 16.62
CA PRO A 330 24.85 -13.30 15.82
C PRO A 330 25.91 -14.09 15.05
N GLU A 331 26.99 -13.44 14.61
CA GLU A 331 28.14 -14.06 13.95
C GLU A 331 28.83 -15.08 14.87
N ASN A 332 29.18 -14.68 16.09
CA ASN A 332 29.82 -15.60 17.04
C ASN A 332 28.83 -16.66 17.54
N MET A 333 27.54 -16.33 17.62
CA MET A 333 26.48 -17.32 17.89
C MET A 333 26.34 -18.33 16.74
N ASN A 334 26.56 -17.93 15.49
CA ASN A 334 26.46 -18.82 14.32
C ASN A 334 27.39 -20.03 14.46
N VAL A 335 28.59 -19.82 15.00
CA VAL A 335 29.57 -20.89 15.25
C VAL A 335 29.00 -21.96 16.19
N TYR A 336 28.22 -21.54 17.20
CA TYR A 336 27.52 -22.46 18.11
C TYR A 336 26.33 -23.14 17.44
N VAL A 337 25.58 -22.41 16.61
CA VAL A 337 24.47 -22.98 15.84
C VAL A 337 24.98 -24.10 14.91
N GLU A 338 26.06 -23.88 14.17
CA GLU A 338 26.67 -24.89 13.30
C GLU A 338 27.15 -26.12 14.06
N LYS A 339 27.74 -25.91 15.24
CA LYS A 339 28.15 -27.01 16.13
C LYS A 339 26.95 -27.82 16.61
N LEU A 340 25.88 -27.16 17.06
CA LEU A 340 24.67 -27.83 17.52
C LEU A 340 23.96 -28.56 16.39
N TYR A 341 23.97 -27.99 15.18
CA TYR A 341 23.45 -28.64 13.98
C TYR A 341 24.20 -29.94 13.67
N LYS A 342 25.55 -29.92 13.67
CA LYS A 342 26.39 -31.12 13.49
C LYS A 342 26.11 -32.21 14.54
N LEU A 343 25.66 -31.82 15.74
CA LEU A 343 25.28 -32.72 16.82
C LEU A 343 23.79 -33.15 16.77
N GLY A 344 23.00 -32.63 15.82
CA GLY A 344 21.56 -32.90 15.71
C GLY A 344 20.70 -32.23 16.79
N LEU A 345 21.22 -31.20 17.47
CA LEU A 345 20.58 -30.54 18.60
C LEU A 345 19.83 -29.27 18.16
N VAL A 346 18.69 -29.45 17.48
CA VAL A 346 17.94 -28.33 16.87
C VAL A 346 16.63 -27.97 17.59
N THR A 347 16.12 -28.83 18.48
CA THR A 347 14.88 -28.60 19.24
C THR A 347 15.14 -27.93 20.59
N VAL A 348 14.13 -27.27 21.15
CA VAL A 348 14.20 -26.63 22.48
C VAL A 348 14.67 -27.62 23.55
N SER A 349 14.09 -28.82 23.56
CA SER A 349 14.41 -29.85 24.57
C SER A 349 15.86 -30.34 24.47
N ALA A 350 16.39 -30.48 23.25
CA ALA A 350 17.75 -30.92 23.00
C ALA A 350 18.76 -29.83 23.42
N ILE A 351 18.48 -28.57 23.06
CA ILE A 351 19.30 -27.42 23.45
C ILE A 351 19.26 -27.20 24.97
N ASP A 352 18.10 -27.25 25.60
CA ASP A 352 17.96 -27.10 27.06
C ASP A 352 18.74 -28.20 27.81
N SER A 353 18.61 -29.46 27.36
CA SER A 353 19.38 -30.59 27.91
C SER A 353 20.90 -30.41 27.72
N TYR A 354 21.33 -29.86 26.58
CA TYR A 354 22.73 -29.53 26.34
C TYR A 354 23.22 -28.40 27.26
N ILE A 355 22.45 -27.31 27.37
CA ILE A 355 22.78 -26.16 28.24
C ILE A 355 22.88 -26.61 29.70
N LYS A 356 21.94 -27.43 30.19
CA LYS A 356 21.97 -27.99 31.55
C LYS A 356 23.21 -28.84 31.79
N ARG A 357 23.57 -29.71 30.85
CA ARG A 357 24.80 -30.52 30.93
C ARG A 357 26.06 -29.64 30.98
N GLN A 358 26.13 -28.60 30.14
CA GLN A 358 27.26 -27.67 30.15
C GLN A 358 27.33 -26.86 31.46
N ALA A 359 26.19 -26.44 32.01
CA ALA A 359 26.14 -25.72 33.28
C ALA A 359 26.57 -26.60 34.47
N ALA A 360 26.15 -27.87 34.49
CA ALA A 360 26.59 -28.84 35.50
C ALA A 360 28.10 -29.12 35.41
N LEU A 361 28.63 -29.25 34.18
CA LEU A 361 30.07 -29.40 33.96
C LEU A 361 30.85 -28.17 34.45
N ASP A 362 30.39 -26.96 34.12
CA ASP A 362 31.01 -25.73 34.60
C ASP A 362 30.95 -25.61 36.14
N GLN A 363 29.85 -26.05 36.77
CA GLN A 363 29.73 -26.09 38.23
C GLN A 363 30.73 -27.06 38.88
N ASN A 364 30.87 -28.27 38.34
CA ASN A 364 31.85 -29.25 38.82
C ASN A 364 33.29 -28.70 38.72
N ILE A 365 33.61 -27.99 37.62
CA ILE A 365 34.94 -27.39 37.48
C ILE A 365 35.14 -26.28 38.51
N ARG A 366 34.12 -25.44 38.78
CA ARG A 366 34.23 -24.42 39.82
C ARG A 366 34.56 -25.02 41.18
N GLU A 367 33.89 -26.11 41.55
CA GLU A 367 34.15 -26.83 42.81
C GLU A 367 35.59 -27.33 42.89
N ILE A 368 36.12 -27.88 41.78
CA ILE A 368 37.54 -28.30 41.68
C ILE A 368 38.49 -27.11 41.82
N LYS A 369 38.22 -26.00 41.14
CA LYS A 369 39.07 -24.80 41.19
C LYS A 369 39.06 -24.17 42.58
N GLU A 370 37.90 -24.10 43.22
CA GLU A 370 37.75 -23.61 44.59
C GLU A 370 38.49 -24.49 45.59
N ALA A 371 38.35 -25.83 45.49
CA ALA A 371 39.11 -26.77 46.33
C ALA A 371 40.63 -26.65 46.12
N ALA A 372 41.05 -26.34 44.90
CA ALA A 372 42.45 -26.13 44.55
C ALA A 372 42.99 -24.74 44.94
N GLY A 373 42.15 -23.84 45.45
CA GLY A 373 42.51 -22.44 45.73
C GLY A 373 42.83 -21.62 44.47
N ALA A 374 42.29 -22.01 43.32
CA ALA A 374 42.44 -21.30 42.05
C ALA A 374 41.27 -20.32 41.82
N GLU A 375 41.42 -19.41 40.85
CA GLU A 375 40.36 -18.47 40.48
C GLU A 375 39.08 -19.19 40.01
N PRO A 376 37.89 -18.77 40.44
CA PRO A 376 36.63 -19.48 40.18
C PRO A 376 36.12 -19.36 38.73
N LEU A 377 36.72 -18.50 37.90
CA LEU A 377 36.31 -18.34 36.51
C LEU A 377 36.72 -19.58 35.68
N VAL A 378 35.76 -20.26 35.06
CA VAL A 378 36.00 -21.46 34.24
C VAL A 378 36.43 -21.08 32.83
N SER A 379 37.66 -21.42 32.47
CA SER A 379 38.20 -21.26 31.11
C SER A 379 37.88 -22.46 30.23
N SER A 380 38.03 -22.31 28.92
CA SER A 380 37.85 -23.43 27.96
C SER A 380 38.88 -24.54 28.17
N ARG A 381 40.11 -24.19 28.55
CA ARG A 381 41.15 -25.14 28.94
C ARG A 381 40.77 -25.95 30.17
N ASP A 382 40.11 -25.34 31.15
CA ASP A 382 39.62 -26.07 32.33
C ASP A 382 38.57 -27.12 31.95
N ARG A 383 37.69 -26.81 30.97
CA ARG A 383 36.69 -27.76 30.45
C ARG A 383 37.32 -28.94 29.74
N GLU A 384 38.36 -28.69 28.96
CA GLU A 384 39.09 -29.73 28.24
C GLU A 384 39.85 -30.67 29.20
N PHE A 385 40.52 -30.10 30.22
CA PHE A 385 41.12 -30.89 31.28
C PHE A 385 40.08 -31.76 31.98
N TYR A 386 38.95 -31.17 32.38
CA TYR A 386 37.92 -31.91 33.09
C TYR A 386 37.30 -33.04 32.26
N ARG A 387 37.06 -32.83 30.96
CA ARG A 387 36.65 -33.92 30.05
C ARG A 387 37.72 -34.99 29.91
N THR A 388 38.99 -34.61 29.80
CA THR A 388 40.09 -35.58 29.77
C THR A 388 40.09 -36.44 31.03
N PHE A 389 39.90 -35.84 32.21
CA PHE A 389 39.88 -36.57 33.46
C PHE A 389 38.68 -37.53 33.55
N THR A 390 37.49 -37.05 33.21
CA THR A 390 36.25 -37.78 33.45
C THR A 390 35.82 -38.71 32.31
N GLU A 391 35.94 -38.26 31.06
CA GLU A 391 35.50 -38.99 29.88
C GLU A 391 36.63 -39.87 29.31
N THR A 392 37.85 -39.35 29.20
CA THR A 392 38.98 -40.07 28.59
C THR A 392 39.70 -40.99 29.58
N TRP A 393 39.93 -40.52 30.80
CA TRP A 393 40.65 -41.28 31.84
C TRP A 393 39.72 -41.99 32.82
N GLY A 394 38.42 -41.68 32.80
CA GLY A 394 37.40 -42.39 33.56
C GLY A 394 37.38 -42.09 35.06
N PHE A 395 37.97 -40.97 35.50
CA PHE A 395 37.90 -40.55 36.90
C PHE A 395 36.50 -39.98 37.21
N ASP A 396 35.93 -40.36 38.36
CA ASP A 396 34.72 -39.69 38.84
C ASP A 396 35.03 -38.29 39.41
N HIS A 397 33.99 -37.47 39.57
CA HIS A 397 34.13 -36.10 40.06
C HIS A 397 34.81 -36.06 41.45
N GLU A 398 34.43 -36.98 42.34
CA GLU A 398 34.96 -37.08 43.71
C GLU A 398 36.46 -37.36 43.74
N THR A 399 36.97 -38.20 42.83
CA THR A 399 38.41 -38.49 42.73
C THR A 399 39.19 -37.26 42.29
N VAL A 400 38.69 -36.53 41.28
CA VAL A 400 39.31 -35.29 40.82
C VAL A 400 39.29 -34.23 41.93
N LEU A 401 38.16 -34.11 42.64
CA LEU A 401 38.00 -33.18 43.76
C LEU A 401 38.94 -33.51 44.94
N ALA A 402 39.17 -34.80 45.23
CA ALA A 402 40.13 -35.24 46.25
C ALA A 402 41.55 -34.80 45.90
N VAL A 403 41.98 -34.95 44.64
CA VAL A 403 43.29 -34.46 44.17
C VAL A 403 43.37 -32.94 44.25
N ALA A 404 42.30 -32.24 43.90
CA ALA A 404 42.23 -30.78 43.93
C ALA A 404 42.49 -30.19 45.33
N LYS A 405 41.95 -30.82 46.39
CA LYS A 405 42.19 -30.42 47.79
C LYS A 405 43.67 -30.47 48.21
N HIS A 406 44.50 -31.26 47.52
CA HIS A 406 45.94 -31.32 47.76
C HIS A 406 46.74 -30.36 46.87
N ALA A 407 46.09 -29.67 45.92
CA ALA A 407 46.69 -28.66 45.06
C ALA A 407 46.70 -27.25 45.69
N THR A 408 46.02 -27.06 46.84
CA THR A 408 45.90 -25.75 47.49
C THR A 408 47.28 -25.14 47.80
N GLY A 409 47.48 -23.89 47.37
CA GLY A 409 48.74 -23.16 47.56
C GLY A 409 49.88 -23.57 46.62
N LYS A 410 49.66 -24.50 45.69
CA LYS A 410 50.64 -24.85 44.64
C LYS A 410 50.58 -23.83 43.48
N PRO A 411 51.72 -23.51 42.85
CA PRO A 411 51.71 -22.73 41.62
C PRO A 411 51.04 -23.53 40.49
N PHE A 412 50.14 -22.89 39.75
CA PHE A 412 49.34 -23.48 38.66
C PHE A 412 48.56 -24.75 39.09
N PRO A 413 47.54 -24.61 39.95
CA PRO A 413 46.85 -25.76 40.56
C PRO A 413 46.26 -26.76 39.55
N MET A 414 45.69 -26.28 38.44
CA MET A 414 45.12 -27.15 37.40
C MET A 414 46.18 -28.04 36.72
N SER A 415 47.37 -27.48 36.46
CA SER A 415 48.50 -28.25 35.93
C SER A 415 49.03 -29.28 36.92
N TYR A 416 48.99 -28.98 38.21
CA TYR A 416 49.32 -29.94 39.27
C TYR A 416 48.31 -31.09 39.32
N ILE A 417 47.01 -30.78 39.28
CA ILE A 417 45.93 -31.79 39.25
C ILE A 417 46.11 -32.73 38.05
N ASN A 418 46.35 -32.17 36.86
CA ASN A 418 46.61 -32.96 35.64
C ASN A 418 47.80 -33.94 35.83
N LYS A 419 48.91 -33.47 36.42
CA LYS A 419 50.09 -34.31 36.69
C LYS A 419 49.80 -35.44 37.66
N ILE A 420 49.07 -35.16 38.75
CA ILE A 420 48.74 -36.20 39.75
C ILE A 420 47.76 -37.22 39.18
N LEU A 421 46.73 -36.78 38.44
CA LEU A 421 45.79 -37.70 37.81
C LEU A 421 46.45 -38.58 36.74
N LEU A 422 47.46 -38.07 36.04
CA LEU A 422 48.28 -38.89 35.15
C LEU A 422 49.04 -39.99 35.93
N ILE A 423 49.65 -39.65 37.06
CA ILE A 423 50.29 -40.63 37.96
C ILE A 423 49.27 -41.66 38.44
N PHE A 424 48.05 -41.24 38.80
CA PHE A 424 47.00 -42.16 39.25
C PHE A 424 46.60 -43.12 38.15
N LYS A 425 46.42 -42.61 36.93
CA LYS A 425 46.12 -43.42 35.75
C LYS A 425 47.21 -44.47 35.50
N ASP A 426 48.48 -44.06 35.53
CA ASP A 426 49.63 -44.96 35.31
C ASP A 426 49.79 -46.01 36.43
N ASN A 427 49.33 -45.71 37.64
CA ASN A 427 49.37 -46.61 38.80
C ASN A 427 48.04 -47.34 39.07
N GLY A 428 47.03 -47.20 38.20
CA GLY A 428 45.73 -47.86 38.34
C GLY A 428 44.89 -47.39 39.54
N ILE A 429 45.16 -46.20 40.08
CA ILE A 429 44.36 -45.56 41.13
C ILE A 429 43.19 -44.86 40.43
N THR A 430 41.94 -45.24 40.73
CA THR A 430 40.75 -44.71 40.04
C THR A 430 39.65 -44.19 40.99
N SER A 431 39.86 -44.23 42.30
CA SER A 431 38.88 -43.82 43.31
C SER A 431 39.40 -42.76 44.28
N ALA A 432 38.48 -42.01 44.88
CA ALA A 432 38.78 -40.97 45.87
C ALA A 432 39.45 -41.53 47.14
N GLU A 433 39.11 -42.76 47.52
CA GLU A 433 39.77 -43.48 48.63
C GLU A 433 41.23 -43.79 48.30
N GLY A 434 41.49 -44.28 47.07
CA GLY A 434 42.83 -44.52 46.57
C GLY A 434 43.67 -43.24 46.48
N ALA A 435 43.03 -42.13 46.08
CA ALA A 435 43.65 -40.81 46.08
C ALA A 435 44.09 -40.39 47.49
N SER A 436 43.19 -40.51 48.47
CA SER A 436 43.46 -40.17 49.86
C SER A 436 44.57 -41.03 50.47
N ALA A 437 44.57 -42.32 50.18
CA ALA A 437 45.62 -43.25 50.61
C ALA A 437 46.98 -42.91 50.00
N PHE A 438 47.03 -42.52 48.73
CA PHE A 438 48.27 -42.07 48.07
C PHE A 438 48.88 -40.87 48.79
N PHE A 439 48.08 -39.84 49.09
CA PHE A 439 48.57 -38.66 49.81
C PHE A 439 48.89 -38.94 51.28
N ALA A 440 48.18 -39.85 51.95
CA ALA A 440 48.48 -40.28 53.32
C ALA A 440 49.76 -41.11 53.43
N SER A 441 50.19 -41.77 52.34
CA SER A 441 51.36 -42.66 52.32
C SER A 441 52.72 -41.96 52.27
N ASP A 442 52.75 -40.63 52.39
CA ASP A 442 53.94 -39.78 52.31
C ASP A 442 54.79 -40.04 51.05
N PRO A 443 54.49 -39.38 49.91
CA PRO A 443 55.22 -39.58 48.66
C PRO A 443 56.72 -39.24 48.78
N ALA A 444 57.14 -38.53 49.84
CA ALA A 444 58.54 -38.20 50.09
C ALA A 444 59.44 -39.39 50.41
N LYS A 445 58.89 -40.58 50.74
CA LYS A 445 59.69 -41.77 51.13
C LYS A 445 59.70 -42.94 50.14
N LYS A 446 58.93 -42.92 49.04
CA LYS A 446 58.89 -44.05 48.08
C LYS A 446 59.35 -43.74 46.66
N SER A 447 59.73 -42.51 46.33
CA SER A 447 60.57 -42.24 45.15
C SER A 447 61.93 -41.73 45.59
N GLY A 448 62.81 -42.63 45.99
CA GLY A 448 64.23 -42.40 45.78
C GLY A 448 64.42 -42.09 44.30
N ASP A 449 64.89 -40.88 44.01
CA ASP A 449 65.57 -40.53 42.75
C ASP A 449 64.76 -40.58 41.44
N ARG A 450 63.46 -40.25 41.50
CA ARG A 450 62.71 -39.85 40.30
C ARG A 450 62.02 -38.50 40.50
N LEU A 451 62.82 -37.49 40.87
CA LEU A 451 62.63 -36.16 40.29
C LEU A 451 62.90 -36.29 38.79
N ILE A 452 61.93 -36.81 38.04
CA ILE A 452 61.95 -36.68 36.58
C ILE A 452 61.61 -35.20 36.34
N THR A 453 62.65 -34.37 36.38
CA THR A 453 62.75 -33.19 35.53
C THR A 453 62.72 -33.69 34.08
N GLN A 454 61.54 -34.07 33.59
CA GLN A 454 61.28 -33.99 32.17
C GLN A 454 60.99 -32.51 31.92
N ASN A 455 62.04 -31.80 31.54
CA ASN A 455 61.88 -30.70 30.62
C ASN A 455 61.18 -31.31 29.41
N TYR A 456 59.87 -31.06 29.30
CA TYR A 456 59.15 -31.38 28.08
C TYR A 456 59.90 -30.71 26.94
N SER A 457 60.30 -31.49 25.94
CA SER A 457 60.80 -30.88 24.72
C SER A 457 59.67 -30.06 24.09
N GLU A 458 60.02 -28.95 23.45
CA GLU A 458 59.07 -28.09 22.73
C GLU A 458 58.20 -28.92 21.76
N ALA A 459 58.75 -30.04 21.26
CA ALA A 459 58.08 -31.03 20.43
C ALA A 459 56.99 -31.85 21.15
N GLU A 460 57.18 -32.26 22.41
CA GLU A 460 56.19 -33.05 23.17
C GLU A 460 55.05 -32.18 23.71
N LEU A 461 55.35 -30.92 24.06
CA LEU A 461 54.31 -29.92 24.23
C LEU A 461 53.56 -29.76 22.90
N SER A 462 54.26 -29.52 21.78
CA SER A 462 53.62 -29.33 20.46
C SER A 462 52.77 -30.51 19.99
N GLY A 463 53.09 -31.75 20.38
CA GLY A 463 52.34 -32.95 20.03
C GLY A 463 51.01 -33.07 20.77
N VAL A 464 50.94 -32.57 22.00
CA VAL A 464 49.68 -32.39 22.74
C VAL A 464 48.91 -31.17 22.21
N PHE A 465 49.62 -30.15 21.70
CA PHE A 465 49.07 -28.96 21.04
C PHE A 465 48.66 -29.15 19.57
N ARG A 466 48.80 -30.34 18.97
CA ARG A 466 48.51 -30.58 17.54
C ARG A 466 47.19 -31.26 17.22
N SER A 467 46.43 -31.66 18.24
CA SER A 467 45.00 -32.00 18.06
C SER A 467 44.09 -30.78 18.27
N LEU A 468 44.67 -29.57 18.24
CA LEU A 468 44.11 -28.33 18.78
C LEU A 468 43.67 -27.33 17.70
N ASP A 469 43.76 -27.69 16.41
CA ASP A 469 43.24 -26.86 15.29
C ASP A 469 41.92 -27.38 14.71
N GLU A 470 41.35 -28.47 15.25
CA GLU A 470 40.03 -28.94 14.88
C GLU A 470 39.12 -28.94 16.11
N LEU A 471 38.26 -27.91 16.19
CA LEU A 471 37.07 -27.81 17.05
C LEU A 471 37.17 -26.99 18.35
N ASN A 472 37.87 -25.85 18.39
CA ASN A 472 37.47 -24.81 19.35
C ASN A 472 37.69 -23.37 18.86
N PRO A 473 36.63 -22.58 18.65
CA PRO A 473 36.69 -21.18 18.25
C PRO A 473 36.71 -20.21 19.44
N ASP A 474 37.06 -20.69 20.65
CA ASP A 474 37.23 -19.82 21.82
C ASP A 474 38.54 -18.99 21.75
N ASP A 475 39.31 -19.10 20.65
CA ASP A 475 40.64 -18.52 20.44
C ASP A 475 40.67 -17.42 19.35
N GLU A 476 39.69 -16.50 19.35
CA GLU A 476 39.90 -15.18 18.76
C GLU A 476 39.61 -14.07 19.78
N ASP A 477 40.70 -13.75 20.50
CA ASP A 477 41.08 -12.48 21.11
C ASP A 477 40.30 -11.83 22.26
N ILE A 478 41.15 -11.32 23.17
CA ILE A 478 40.95 -10.27 24.19
C ILE A 478 40.37 -8.99 23.57
#